data_AF-A0A0N4TF40-F1
#
_entry.id   AF-A0A0N4TF40-F1
#
_cell.length_a   1.000
_cell.length_b   1.000
_cell.length_c   1.000
_cell.angle_alpha   90.00
_cell.angle_beta   90.00
_cell.angle_gamma   90.00
#
_symmetry.space_group_name_H-M   'P 1'
#
loop_
_entity.id
_entity.type
_entity.pdbx_description
1 polymer ?
#
loop_
_entity_poly.entity_id
_entity_poly.type
_entity_poly.pdbx_seq_one_letter_code
_entity_poly.pdbx_strand_id
1 'polypeptide(L)'
;MVSGGFCPKYAENVVMVWNDERRKDDFYMEYTSTSPILNFQMSKTRMVLVGMKQIHVFNFPQELDLIKTIETGTNIHGLCELSNDPNMELLIYPGNQIGSVQYINLRDVARHATLTPTLINAHQSDVAQLALNSTATLLATGSNKVRHICFIKMNG
;
A
#
# COMPACT_ATOMS: atom_id res chain seq x y z
N MET A 1 -2.36 15.17 0.19
CA MET A 1 -3.53 14.88 1.05
C MET A 1 -4.60 14.20 0.20
N VAL A 2 -5.52 13.44 0.81
CA VAL A 2 -6.73 12.96 0.12
C VAL A 2 -7.92 13.83 0.52
N SER A 3 -8.85 14.06 -0.41
CA SER A 3 -10.06 14.84 -0.16
C SER A 3 -10.99 14.05 0.78
N GLY A 4 -11.48 14.68 1.85
CA GLY A 4 -12.39 14.03 2.82
C GLY A 4 -13.43 15.01 3.39
N GLY A 5 -14.52 14.49 3.95
CA GLY A 5 -15.64 15.25 4.53
C GLY A 5 -16.95 15.13 3.75
N PHE A 6 -18.03 15.76 4.25
CA PHE A 6 -19.39 15.65 3.68
C PHE A 6 -19.55 16.30 2.29
N CYS A 7 -18.66 17.21 1.90
CA CYS A 7 -18.61 17.84 0.58
C CYS A 7 -17.15 17.94 0.11
N PRO A 8 -16.54 16.84 -0.33
CA PRO A 8 -15.14 16.83 -0.71
C PRO A 8 -14.93 17.72 -1.95
N LYS A 9 -13.90 18.59 -1.91
CA LYS A 9 -13.59 19.51 -3.02
C LYS A 9 -13.16 18.76 -4.30
N TYR A 10 -12.59 17.57 -4.13
CA TYR A 10 -12.17 16.66 -5.19
C TYR A 10 -12.79 15.29 -4.99
N ALA A 11 -13.04 14.57 -6.09
CA ALA A 11 -13.63 13.24 -6.04
C ALA A 11 -12.71 12.24 -5.28
N GLU A 12 -13.30 11.25 -4.62
CA GLU A 12 -12.59 10.27 -3.76
C GLU A 12 -11.63 9.34 -4.53
N ASN A 13 -11.75 9.32 -5.85
CA ASN A 13 -10.87 8.57 -6.76
C ASN A 13 -9.76 9.45 -7.36
N VAL A 14 -9.67 10.73 -6.99
CA VAL A 14 -8.65 11.66 -7.48
C VAL A 14 -7.62 11.91 -6.38
N VAL A 15 -6.36 11.68 -6.71
CA VAL A 15 -5.21 11.96 -5.87
C VAL A 15 -4.40 13.09 -6.49
N MET A 16 -4.02 14.06 -5.65
CA MET A 16 -3.20 15.18 -6.03
C MET A 16 -1.92 15.20 -5.20
N VAL A 17 -0.79 15.37 -5.88
CA VAL A 17 0.53 15.52 -5.26
C VAL A 17 1.07 16.91 -5.60
N TRP A 18 1.49 17.66 -4.58
CA TRP A 18 2.04 19.01 -4.72
C TRP A 18 3.32 19.14 -3.88
N ASN A 19 4.21 20.03 -4.30
CA ASN A 19 5.42 20.36 -3.56
C ASN A 19 5.17 21.60 -2.68
N ASP A 20 5.38 21.48 -1.37
CA ASP A 20 5.16 22.56 -0.41
C ASP A 20 6.35 23.55 -0.31
N GLU A 21 7.54 23.17 -0.80
CA GLU A 21 8.75 24.00 -0.72
C GLU A 21 8.78 25.12 -1.76
N ARG A 22 8.00 25.00 -2.85
CA ARG A 22 7.97 25.98 -3.93
C ARG A 22 6.72 26.85 -3.82
N ARG A 23 6.94 28.16 -3.61
CA ARG A 23 5.87 29.16 -3.53
C ARG A 23 5.06 29.18 -4.83
N LYS A 24 3.83 28.70 -4.73
CA LYS A 24 2.72 28.78 -5.71
C LYS A 24 2.95 28.00 -7.02
N ASP A 25 2.03 27.07 -7.25
CA ASP A 25 1.67 26.48 -8.54
C ASP A 25 2.57 25.37 -9.12
N ASP A 26 3.45 24.75 -8.32
CA ASP A 26 4.20 23.55 -8.74
C ASP A 26 3.42 22.26 -8.36
N PHE A 27 2.45 21.93 -9.21
CA PHE A 27 1.71 20.68 -9.15
C PHE A 27 2.57 19.53 -9.70
N TYR A 28 2.72 18.45 -8.92
CA TYR A 28 3.59 17.32 -9.30
C TYR A 28 2.81 16.26 -10.09
N MET A 29 1.57 15.96 -9.70
CA MET A 29 0.73 14.94 -10.37
C MET A 29 -0.74 15.01 -9.96
N GLU A 30 -1.61 14.77 -10.96
CA GLU A 30 -3.00 14.36 -10.78
C GLU A 30 -3.13 12.90 -11.21
N TYR A 31 -3.70 12.07 -10.35
CA TYR A 31 -4.03 10.69 -10.70
C TYR A 31 -5.50 10.42 -10.43
N THR A 32 -6.21 9.96 -11.46
CA THR A 32 -7.61 9.53 -11.33
C THR A 32 -7.67 8.01 -11.40
N SER A 33 -8.02 7.37 -10.29
CA SER A 33 -8.30 5.94 -10.24
C SER A 33 -9.70 5.64 -10.76
N THR A 34 -9.93 4.40 -11.18
CA THR A 34 -11.26 3.89 -11.57
C THR A 34 -12.17 3.62 -10.36
N SER A 35 -11.61 3.60 -9.15
CA SER A 35 -12.33 3.38 -7.90
C SER A 35 -11.82 4.30 -6.79
N PRO A 36 -12.59 4.51 -5.70
CA PRO A 36 -12.13 5.33 -4.57
C PRO A 36 -10.80 4.83 -3.99
N ILE A 37 -9.92 5.76 -3.67
CA ILE A 37 -8.67 5.48 -2.95
C ILE A 37 -8.98 5.46 -1.46
N LEU A 38 -8.78 4.31 -0.84
CA LEU A 38 -9.08 4.07 0.58
C LEU A 38 -7.92 4.45 1.49
N ASN A 39 -6.68 4.31 0.99
CA ASN A 39 -5.48 4.61 1.76
C ASN A 39 -4.31 4.93 0.83
N PHE A 40 -3.24 5.50 1.37
CA PHE A 40 -1.98 5.67 0.68
C PHE A 40 -0.79 5.39 1.62
N GLN A 41 0.30 4.92 1.04
CA GLN A 41 1.57 4.71 1.75
C GLN A 41 2.70 5.33 0.93
N MET A 42 3.75 5.80 1.60
CA MET A 42 4.92 6.38 0.92
C MET A 42 6.21 5.93 1.59
N SER A 43 7.23 5.71 0.76
CA SER A 43 8.62 5.51 1.17
C SER A 43 9.50 6.56 0.49
N LYS A 44 10.82 6.45 0.63
CA LYS A 44 11.77 7.35 -0.08
C LYS A 44 11.77 7.15 -1.59
N THR A 45 11.26 6.03 -2.09
CA THR A 45 11.40 5.56 -3.48
C THR A 45 10.06 5.23 -4.13
N ARG A 46 8.99 5.10 -3.35
CA ARG A 46 7.66 4.68 -3.83
C ARG A 46 6.55 5.48 -3.20
N MET A 47 5.50 5.67 -3.99
CA MET A 47 4.19 6.07 -3.52
C MET A 47 3.20 4.97 -3.89
N VAL A 48 2.33 4.60 -2.95
CA VAL A 48 1.38 3.52 -3.11
C VAL A 48 -0.03 4.05 -2.82
N LEU A 49 -0.94 3.85 -3.76
CA LEU A 49 -2.36 4.18 -3.62
C LEU A 49 -3.16 2.88 -3.51
N VAL A 50 -3.98 2.77 -2.47
CA VAL A 50 -4.69 1.55 -2.12
C VAL A 50 -6.19 1.77 -2.37
N GLY A 51 -6.72 1.09 -3.37
CA GLY A 51 -8.15 0.95 -3.59
C GLY A 51 -8.69 -0.35 -2.99
N MET A 52 -10.00 -0.57 -3.16
CA MET A 52 -10.67 -1.76 -2.60
C MET A 52 -10.23 -3.09 -3.24
N LYS A 53 -9.89 -3.08 -4.53
CA LYS A 53 -9.51 -4.29 -5.30
C LYS A 53 -8.19 -4.14 -6.04
N GLN A 54 -7.54 -2.99 -5.91
CA GLN A 54 -6.37 -2.62 -6.69
C GLN A 54 -5.42 -1.81 -5.84
N ILE A 55 -4.13 -2.04 -6.00
CA ILE A 55 -3.07 -1.21 -5.43
C ILE A 55 -2.23 -0.67 -6.58
N HIS A 56 -2.07 0.65 -6.64
CA HIS A 56 -1.28 1.34 -7.66
C HIS A 56 0.05 1.78 -7.05
N VAL A 57 1.16 1.36 -7.64
CA VAL A 57 2.52 1.63 -7.18
C VAL A 57 3.20 2.58 -8.16
N PHE A 58 3.67 3.70 -7.64
CA PHE A 58 4.35 4.76 -8.38
C PHE A 58 5.80 4.91 -7.92
N ASN A 59 6.64 5.42 -8.81
CA ASN A 59 7.94 5.96 -8.41
C ASN A 59 7.74 7.23 -7.57
N PHE A 60 8.71 7.55 -6.71
CA PHE A 60 8.72 8.77 -5.90
C PHE A 60 10.18 9.07 -5.49
N PRO A 61 10.59 10.34 -5.29
CA PRO A 61 9.88 11.59 -5.55
C PRO A 61 10.17 12.22 -6.93
N GLN A 62 11.21 11.77 -7.62
CA GLN A 62 11.72 12.45 -8.82
C GLN A 62 10.75 12.33 -10.00
N GLU A 63 10.31 11.11 -10.30
CA GLU A 63 9.30 10.79 -11.31
C GLU A 63 8.13 10.12 -10.59
N LEU A 64 6.90 10.54 -10.86
CA LEU A 64 5.68 9.98 -10.26
C LEU A 64 5.01 8.97 -11.19
N ASP A 65 5.77 8.19 -11.97
CA ASP A 65 5.15 7.30 -12.96
C ASP A 65 4.54 6.06 -12.33
N LEU A 66 3.38 5.64 -12.84
CA LEU A 66 2.73 4.39 -12.46
C LEU A 66 3.56 3.20 -12.95
N ILE A 67 4.18 2.49 -12.03
CA ILE A 67 5.03 1.33 -12.34
C ILE A 67 4.19 0.06 -12.43
N LYS A 68 3.21 -0.07 -11.52
CA LYS A 68 2.44 -1.32 -11.40
C LYS A 68 1.07 -1.07 -10.81
N THR A 69 0.07 -1.76 -11.36
CA THR A 69 -1.20 -2.02 -10.69
C THR A 69 -1.23 -3.48 -10.27
N ILE A 70 -1.54 -3.73 -9.00
CA ILE A 70 -1.66 -5.05 -8.39
C ILE A 70 -3.14 -5.28 -8.14
N GLU A 71 -3.70 -6.36 -8.69
CA GLU A 71 -5.04 -6.80 -8.33
C GLU A 71 -5.01 -7.50 -6.97
N THR A 72 -5.94 -7.14 -6.10
CA THR A 72 -6.05 -7.70 -4.76
C THR A 72 -7.42 -8.34 -4.56
N GLY A 73 -7.53 -9.09 -3.47
CA GLY A 73 -8.81 -9.44 -2.88
C GLY A 73 -9.55 -8.19 -2.39
N THR A 74 -10.73 -8.40 -1.81
CA THR A 74 -11.54 -7.30 -1.29
C THR A 74 -10.90 -6.71 -0.03
N ASN A 75 -10.35 -5.49 -0.15
CA ASN A 75 -9.69 -4.74 0.91
C ASN A 75 -10.52 -3.50 1.29
N ILE A 76 -11.68 -3.72 1.92
CA ILE A 76 -12.64 -2.66 2.26
C ILE A 76 -12.10 -1.56 3.18
N HIS A 77 -11.01 -1.84 3.90
CA HIS A 77 -10.40 -0.91 4.86
C HIS A 77 -9.11 -0.28 4.32
N GLY A 78 -8.70 -0.59 3.08
CA GLY A 78 -7.45 -0.07 2.52
C GLY A 78 -6.20 -0.48 3.34
N LEU A 79 -6.21 -1.66 3.96
CA LEU A 79 -5.08 -2.15 4.76
C LEU A 79 -3.88 -2.38 3.85
N CYS A 80 -2.77 -1.74 4.19
CA CYS A 80 -1.53 -1.87 3.46
C CYS A 80 -0.38 -1.32 4.31
N GLU A 81 0.76 -2.02 4.30
CA GLU A 81 2.01 -1.55 4.92
C GLU A 81 3.11 -1.54 3.86
N LEU A 82 3.92 -0.49 3.87
CA LEU A 82 5.06 -0.31 2.99
C LEU A 82 6.33 -0.16 3.83
N SER A 83 7.34 -0.94 3.50
CA SER A 83 8.65 -0.86 4.14
C SER A 83 9.35 0.46 3.85
N ASN A 84 10.02 0.99 4.87
CA ASN A 84 10.93 2.13 4.74
C ASN A 84 12.40 1.70 4.60
N ASP A 85 12.69 0.40 4.64
CA ASP A 85 14.03 -0.13 4.44
C ASP A 85 14.36 -0.18 2.93
N PRO A 86 15.39 0.54 2.46
CA PRO A 86 15.75 0.53 1.06
C PRO A 86 16.20 -0.86 0.57
N ASN A 87 16.74 -1.71 1.45
CA ASN A 87 17.19 -3.06 1.08
C ASN A 87 16.03 -4.05 0.94
N MET A 88 14.96 -3.82 1.69
CA MET A 88 13.81 -4.72 1.80
C MET A 88 12.52 -3.94 1.57
N GLU A 89 12.29 -3.54 0.31
CA GLU A 89 11.17 -2.70 -0.11
C GLU A 89 9.87 -3.51 -0.23
N LEU A 90 9.41 -4.05 0.90
CA LEU A 90 8.21 -4.87 0.94
C LEU A 90 6.94 -4.03 0.90
N LEU A 91 6.00 -4.47 0.06
CA LEU A 91 4.61 -4.04 0.08
C LEU A 91 3.75 -5.19 0.60
N ILE A 92 3.01 -4.94 1.67
CA ILE A 92 2.21 -5.94 2.40
C ILE A 92 0.75 -5.53 2.36
N TYR A 93 -0.15 -6.48 2.07
CA TYR A 93 -1.59 -6.25 1.97
C TYR A 93 -2.37 -7.54 2.26
N PRO A 94 -3.67 -7.47 2.62
CA PRO A 94 -4.50 -8.66 2.80
C PRO A 94 -4.55 -9.53 1.54
N GLY A 95 -4.44 -10.85 1.71
CA GLY A 95 -4.52 -11.81 0.60
C GLY A 95 -5.96 -12.14 0.21
N ASN A 96 -6.12 -12.92 -0.86
CA ASN A 96 -7.43 -13.34 -1.38
C ASN A 96 -8.16 -14.34 -0.46
N GLN A 97 -7.41 -15.05 0.39
CA GLN A 97 -7.96 -16.04 1.32
C GLN A 97 -8.22 -15.36 2.68
N ILE A 98 -9.29 -15.78 3.36
CA ILE A 98 -9.65 -15.27 4.68
C ILE A 98 -8.47 -15.42 5.65
N GLY A 99 -8.14 -14.34 6.35
CA GLY A 99 -7.05 -14.31 7.33
C GLY A 99 -5.64 -14.43 6.75
N SER A 100 -5.51 -14.38 5.43
CA SER A 100 -4.20 -14.39 4.77
C SER A 100 -3.68 -12.97 4.52
N VAL A 101 -2.35 -12.87 4.48
CA VAL A 101 -1.60 -11.67 4.10
C VAL A 101 -0.69 -12.03 2.93
N GLN A 102 -0.55 -11.13 1.97
CA GLN A 102 0.39 -11.24 0.88
C GLN A 102 1.44 -10.15 0.95
N TYR A 103 2.63 -10.45 0.46
CA TYR A 103 3.67 -9.45 0.29
C TYR A 103 4.47 -9.66 -0.99
N ILE A 104 5.00 -8.56 -1.54
CA ILE A 104 5.92 -8.55 -2.67
C ILE A 104 7.11 -7.65 -2.37
N ASN A 105 8.26 -7.93 -2.98
CA ASN A 105 9.41 -7.04 -2.97
C ASN A 105 9.34 -6.11 -4.19
N LEU A 106 9.16 -4.81 -3.95
CA LEU A 106 9.02 -3.83 -5.03
C LEU A 106 10.33 -3.58 -5.80
N ARG A 107 11.47 -4.02 -5.29
CA ARG A 107 12.74 -3.97 -6.02
C ARG A 107 12.74 -4.86 -7.25
N ASP A 108 11.97 -5.96 -7.22
CA ASP A 108 11.83 -6.88 -8.34
C ASP A 108 10.97 -6.29 -9.46
N VAL A 109 10.07 -5.34 -9.13
CA VAL A 109 9.29 -4.57 -10.12
C VAL A 109 10.25 -3.78 -11.01
N ALA A 110 11.22 -3.08 -10.40
CA ALA A 110 12.21 -2.29 -11.13
C ALA A 110 13.11 -3.16 -12.03
N ARG A 111 13.25 -4.44 -11.71
CA ARG A 111 14.05 -5.42 -12.46
C ARG A 111 13.27 -6.14 -13.56
N HIS A 112 12.01 -5.77 -13.80
CA HIS A 112 11.11 -6.44 -14.75
C HIS A 112 10.96 -7.95 -14.48
N ALA A 113 11.17 -8.38 -13.23
CA ALA A 113 10.96 -9.77 -12.85
C ALA A 113 9.46 -10.04 -12.62
N THR A 114 9.04 -11.29 -12.83
CA THR A 114 7.68 -11.73 -12.47
C THR A 114 7.51 -11.62 -10.95
N LEU A 115 6.57 -10.79 -10.53
CA LEU A 115 6.23 -10.61 -9.12
C LEU A 115 5.24 -11.68 -8.71
N THR A 116 5.73 -12.70 -8.00
CA THR A 116 4.86 -13.68 -7.35
C THR A 116 4.67 -13.26 -5.90
N PRO A 117 3.45 -12.87 -5.47
CA PRO A 117 3.19 -12.55 -4.07
C PRO A 117 3.45 -13.77 -3.18
N THR A 118 4.17 -13.55 -2.09
CA THR A 118 4.33 -14.56 -1.06
C THR A 118 3.12 -14.50 -0.13
N LEU A 119 2.50 -15.66 0.12
CA LEU A 119 1.30 -15.79 0.96
C LEU A 119 1.69 -16.22 2.38
N ILE A 120 1.03 -15.60 3.36
CA ILE A 120 1.13 -15.96 4.78
C ILE A 120 -0.28 -16.16 5.33
N ASN A 121 -0.55 -17.33 5.91
CA ASN A 121 -1.80 -17.59 6.61
C ASN A 121 -1.66 -17.15 8.07
N ALA A 122 -2.19 -15.97 8.40
CA ALA A 122 -1.99 -15.35 9.71
C ALA A 122 -3.14 -15.62 10.69
N HIS A 123 -4.38 -15.70 10.17
CA HIS A 123 -5.60 -15.81 10.98
C HIS A 123 -6.62 -16.76 10.34
N GLN A 124 -7.65 -17.14 11.11
CA GLN A 124 -8.82 -17.89 10.62
C GLN A 124 -10.00 -16.98 10.25
N SER A 125 -9.87 -15.68 10.48
CA SER A 125 -10.85 -14.64 10.15
C SER A 125 -10.15 -13.44 9.52
N ASP A 126 -10.93 -12.50 8.98
CA ASP A 126 -10.41 -11.35 8.24
C ASP A 126 -9.33 -10.59 9.02
N VAL A 127 -8.28 -10.23 8.30
CA VAL A 127 -7.21 -9.37 8.83
C VAL A 127 -7.78 -7.97 9.00
N ALA A 128 -7.64 -7.44 10.21
CA ALA A 128 -8.17 -6.14 10.61
C ALA A 128 -7.10 -5.07 10.66
N GLN A 129 -5.85 -5.46 10.92
CA GLN A 129 -4.75 -4.53 11.10
C GLN A 129 -3.42 -5.18 10.68
N LEU A 130 -2.54 -4.36 10.12
CA LEU A 130 -1.17 -4.68 9.75
C LEU A 130 -0.25 -3.64 10.38
N ALA A 131 0.95 -4.04 10.80
CA ALA A 131 2.01 -3.12 11.18
C ALA A 131 3.37 -3.77 10.90
N LEU A 132 4.19 -3.09 10.09
CA LEU A 132 5.54 -3.56 9.75
C LEU A 132 6.59 -2.79 10.54
N ASN A 133 7.65 -3.47 11.00
CA ASN A 133 8.78 -2.76 11.60
C ASN A 133 9.63 -2.02 10.53
N SER A 134 10.44 -1.05 10.97
CA SER A 134 11.21 -0.19 10.06
C SER A 134 12.18 -0.93 9.14
N THR A 135 12.71 -2.08 9.59
CA THR A 135 13.64 -2.93 8.83
C THR A 135 12.93 -4.01 8.01
N ALA A 136 11.59 -4.02 8.00
CA ALA A 136 10.75 -5.03 7.33
C ALA A 136 11.04 -6.50 7.69
N THR A 137 11.60 -6.78 8.85
CA THR A 137 11.91 -8.14 9.32
C THR A 137 10.81 -8.76 10.17
N LEU A 138 9.86 -7.96 10.66
CA LEU A 138 8.78 -8.41 11.53
C LEU A 138 7.47 -7.72 11.18
N LEU A 139 6.45 -8.53 10.92
CA LEU A 139 5.08 -8.09 10.66
C LEU A 139 4.18 -8.47 11.84
N ALA A 140 3.43 -7.51 12.37
CA ALA A 140 2.34 -7.76 13.31
C ALA A 140 1.00 -7.70 12.58
N THR A 141 0.12 -8.66 12.86
CA THR A 141 -1.22 -8.74 12.25
C THR A 141 -2.28 -8.98 13.32
N GLY A 142 -3.44 -8.32 13.18
CA GLY A 142 -4.60 -8.51 14.05
C GLY A 142 -5.85 -8.91 13.25
N SER A 143 -6.82 -9.55 13.90
CA SER A 143 -8.08 -9.98 13.27
C SER A 143 -9.32 -9.47 14.01
N ASN A 144 -10.45 -9.36 13.30
CA ASN A 144 -11.71 -8.82 13.81
C ASN A 144 -12.38 -9.67 14.91
N LYS A 145 -12.17 -10.99 14.90
CA LYS A 145 -12.88 -11.89 15.81
C LYS A 145 -12.10 -12.24 17.07
N VAL A 146 -10.79 -12.12 17.04
CA VAL A 146 -9.90 -12.71 18.05
C VAL A 146 -8.92 -11.66 18.54
N ARG A 147 -8.79 -11.48 19.86
CA ARG A 147 -7.83 -10.56 20.50
C ARG A 147 -6.39 -11.09 20.49
N HIS A 148 -5.98 -11.79 19.44
CA HIS A 148 -4.63 -12.29 19.27
C HIS A 148 -3.93 -11.53 18.16
N ILE A 149 -2.76 -10.98 18.49
CA ILE A 149 -1.83 -10.38 17.53
C ILE A 149 -0.85 -11.48 17.13
N CYS A 150 -0.73 -11.75 15.82
CA CYS A 150 0.26 -12.67 15.29
C CYS A 150 1.50 -11.88 14.82
N PHE A 151 2.68 -12.24 15.34
CA PHE A 151 3.96 -11.71 14.90
C PHE A 151 4.64 -12.69 13.96
N ILE A 152 4.99 -12.23 12.77
CA ILE A 152 5.54 -13.05 11.70
C ILE A 152 6.90 -12.52 11.31
N LYS A 153 7.91 -13.39 11.31
CA LYS A 153 9.24 -13.07 10.80
C LYS A 153 9.19 -13.05 9.27
N MET A 154 9.59 -11.94 8.69
CA MET A 154 9.62 -11.75 7.24
C MET A 154 10.96 -12.26 6.69
N ASN A 155 10.89 -13.05 5.63
CA ASN A 155 12.07 -13.44 4.86
C ASN A 155 12.07 -12.61 3.58
N GLY A 156 13.13 -11.81 3.41
CA GLY A 156 13.34 -10.96 2.24
C GLY A 156 14.07 -11.66 1.11
#